data_AF-A0A1G0HG78-F1
#
_entry.id   AF-A0A1G0HG78-F1
#
_cell.length_a   1.000
_cell.length_b   1.000
_cell.length_c   1.000
_cell.angle_alpha   90.00
_cell.angle_beta   90.00
_cell.angle_gamma   90.00
#
_symmetry.space_group_name_H-M   'P 1'
#
loop_
_entity.id
_entity.type
_entity.pdbx_description
1 polymer ?
#
loop_
_entity_poly.entity_id
_entity_poly.type
_entity_poly.pdbx_seq_one_letter_code
_entity_poly.pdbx_strand_id
1 'polypeptide(L)'
;MGIVFVLLLDFLMKRTLRLFSIFTVGFALSTAYADNLIQVYAQAVKSDPIFAQAESTWHSQKMNVPIAVAGYLPQVTVGANAGPGYTTSGSTIFSGQSSTSSWQYSYTLSASQQLFNLGIWDQIKGADASVKAATATYLAAQQSLMQRTALAYFNVLQAYDQLRYTVSNKRAILQQLVTAREQFRVGLIAITDEYDAQANYDQVIAQQITAQNNLNTQLEALRQLTGRNYYSLKSLGKKLPLIRPQPNNINTWVDIADKQNYSLQAQNYNVQAAMEMIKQKASGGYPSVSLTGAYAGGNSTQSLNSGNVAGLSTSTDFTSANIGLSLAYQPIQGGLVTASKEQARYNYVTAAGLLEQTHRSVVYQARSSFLNVLSNSSQIKADKQTIISSRNALAATEAGLRVGTRTMVDVLSAMTTLYQSQEQYANDQYSYINNLISLKAAAGTLSISDLRVINSWLGKSITFPDQISVSTVPTANDNPKLKMDDVVQPKKIEAKTSHFMTDNSTDKNASAIYSVGNNMPVVVSPKTPSPPLVKLAPPISTQLPQPEVT
;
A
#
# COMPACT_ATOMS: atom_id res chain seq x y z
N MET A 1 -19.11 -33.42 -44.99
CA MET A 1 -18.98 -32.15 -45.74
C MET A 1 -20.36 -31.71 -46.22
N GLY A 2 -20.95 -30.68 -45.64
CA GLY A 2 -22.27 -30.20 -46.10
C GLY A 2 -22.99 -29.19 -45.18
N ILE A 3 -22.96 -29.39 -43.86
CA ILE A 3 -23.79 -28.58 -42.93
C ILE A 3 -22.97 -27.46 -42.22
N VAL A 4 -21.65 -27.60 -42.13
CA VAL A 4 -20.76 -26.61 -41.49
C VAL A 4 -20.55 -25.35 -42.35
N PHE A 5 -20.80 -25.41 -43.66
CA PHE A 5 -20.52 -24.29 -44.58
C PHE A 5 -21.63 -23.23 -44.63
N VAL A 6 -22.87 -23.59 -44.32
CA VAL A 6 -24.02 -22.67 -44.38
C VAL A 6 -24.08 -21.77 -43.14
N LEU A 7 -23.82 -22.32 -41.94
CA LEU A 7 -23.82 -21.56 -40.68
C LEU A 7 -22.66 -20.56 -40.56
N LEU A 8 -21.60 -20.70 -41.38
CA LEU A 8 -20.45 -19.79 -41.37
C LEU A 8 -20.67 -18.55 -42.27
N LEU A 9 -21.62 -18.61 -43.20
CA LEU A 9 -21.97 -17.48 -44.09
C LEU A 9 -22.89 -16.46 -43.39
N ASP A 10 -23.85 -16.93 -42.60
CA ASP A 10 -24.78 -16.08 -41.82
C ASP A 10 -24.09 -15.26 -40.72
N PHE A 11 -22.93 -15.73 -40.23
CA PHE A 11 -22.11 -15.03 -39.24
C PHE A 11 -21.26 -13.90 -39.86
N LEU A 12 -20.99 -13.94 -41.16
CA LEU A 12 -20.14 -12.97 -41.86
C LEU A 12 -20.91 -11.81 -42.51
N MET A 13 -22.20 -11.98 -42.80
CA MET A 13 -23.00 -10.96 -43.52
C MET A 13 -23.74 -9.94 -42.64
N LYS A 14 -23.50 -9.92 -41.32
CA LYS A 14 -24.05 -8.91 -40.38
C LYS A 14 -23.05 -7.83 -39.96
N ARG A 15 -21.86 -7.77 -40.58
CA ARG A 15 -20.72 -6.96 -40.09
C ARG A 15 -20.33 -5.77 -40.98
N THR A 16 -21.14 -5.41 -41.98
CA THR A 16 -20.91 -4.23 -42.84
C THR A 16 -22.23 -3.48 -43.12
N LEU A 17 -22.13 -2.16 -43.34
CA LEU A 17 -23.23 -1.20 -43.55
C LEU A 17 -24.17 -0.90 -42.36
N ARG A 18 -23.68 -0.11 -41.39
CA ARG A 18 -24.38 1.11 -40.93
C ARG A 18 -23.37 2.23 -40.66
N LEU A 19 -22.95 2.89 -41.74
CA LEU A 19 -22.07 4.05 -41.73
C LEU A 19 -22.81 5.20 -42.42
N PHE A 20 -23.53 6.01 -41.64
CA PHE A 20 -23.77 7.46 -41.81
C PHE A 20 -24.87 7.91 -40.82
N SER A 21 -24.45 8.35 -39.65
CA SER A 21 -25.22 9.27 -38.82
C SER A 21 -24.23 10.31 -38.32
N ILE A 22 -24.52 11.57 -38.61
CA ILE A 22 -23.69 12.71 -38.24
C ILE A 22 -23.68 12.79 -36.72
N PHE A 23 -22.62 12.27 -36.09
CA PHE A 23 -22.32 12.59 -34.71
C PHE A 23 -21.37 13.78 -34.73
N THR A 24 -21.96 14.95 -34.49
CA THR A 24 -21.28 16.19 -34.18
C THR A 24 -20.05 15.92 -33.31
N VAL A 25 -18.93 16.56 -33.65
CA VAL A 25 -17.78 16.70 -32.74
C VAL A 25 -18.24 17.58 -31.58
N GLY A 26 -18.97 16.98 -30.66
CA GLY A 26 -19.18 17.48 -29.33
C GLY A 26 -17.81 17.50 -28.67
N PHE A 27 -17.11 18.62 -28.83
CA PHE A 27 -15.96 18.96 -28.03
C PHE A 27 -16.49 19.02 -26.59
N ALA A 28 -16.41 17.88 -25.92
CA ALA A 28 -16.69 17.77 -24.51
C ALA A 28 -15.61 18.60 -23.83
N LEU A 29 -15.91 19.89 -23.66
CA LEU A 29 -15.41 20.72 -22.60
C LEU A 29 -15.77 19.97 -21.32
N SER A 30 -14.91 19.01 -20.95
CA SER A 30 -14.82 18.47 -19.62
C SER A 30 -14.46 19.67 -18.75
N THR A 31 -15.50 20.36 -18.31
CA THR A 31 -15.43 21.43 -17.32
C THR A 31 -14.55 20.90 -16.21
N ALA A 32 -13.38 21.52 -16.07
CA ALA A 32 -12.32 21.04 -15.20
C ALA A 32 -12.72 21.31 -13.74
N TYR A 33 -13.71 20.56 -13.26
CA TYR A 33 -14.03 20.43 -11.87
C TYR A 33 -12.81 19.77 -11.21
N ALA A 34 -11.99 20.59 -10.54
CA ALA A 34 -10.79 20.12 -9.89
C ALA A 34 -11.09 18.90 -9.02
N ASP A 35 -10.37 17.81 -9.32
CA ASP A 35 -10.67 16.51 -8.75
C ASP A 35 -10.48 16.56 -7.23
N ASN A 36 -11.48 16.03 -6.52
CA ASN A 36 -11.48 15.92 -5.07
C ASN A 36 -10.93 14.54 -4.64
N LEU A 37 -10.57 14.40 -3.36
CA LEU A 37 -9.95 13.17 -2.83
C LEU A 37 -10.77 11.90 -3.15
N ILE A 38 -12.10 11.98 -3.12
CA ILE A 38 -12.99 10.84 -3.44
C ILE A 38 -12.99 10.52 -4.94
N GLN A 39 -12.90 11.53 -5.81
CA GLN A 39 -12.77 11.31 -7.26
C GLN A 39 -11.42 10.68 -7.60
N VAL A 40 -10.33 11.18 -7.01
CA VAL A 40 -8.98 10.60 -7.16
C VAL A 40 -8.94 9.15 -6.67
N TYR A 41 -9.56 8.84 -5.53
CA TYR A 41 -9.71 7.46 -5.04
C TYR A 41 -10.55 6.58 -5.98
N ALA A 42 -11.68 7.07 -6.47
CA ALA A 42 -12.52 6.32 -7.42
C ALA A 42 -11.83 6.10 -8.78
N GLN A 43 -10.86 6.94 -9.16
CA GLN A 43 -9.97 6.72 -10.30
C GLN A 43 -8.92 5.64 -9.95
N ALA A 44 -8.21 5.79 -8.82
CA ALA A 44 -7.20 4.83 -8.34
C ALA A 44 -7.73 3.39 -8.22
N VAL A 45 -8.95 3.20 -7.70
CA VAL A 45 -9.62 1.88 -7.61
C VAL A 45 -9.77 1.18 -8.97
N LYS A 46 -9.83 1.93 -10.07
CA LYS A 46 -9.96 1.38 -11.43
C LYS A 46 -8.63 1.19 -12.16
N SER A 47 -7.54 1.77 -11.65
CA SER A 47 -6.26 1.87 -12.36
C SER A 47 -5.07 1.27 -11.62
N ASP A 48 -5.10 1.18 -10.28
CA ASP A 48 -3.96 0.73 -9.49
C ASP A 48 -3.69 -0.77 -9.71
N PRO A 49 -2.53 -1.14 -10.29
CA PRO A 49 -2.23 -2.54 -10.61
C PRO A 49 -2.02 -3.40 -9.36
N ILE A 50 -1.62 -2.79 -8.23
CA ILE A 50 -1.42 -3.50 -6.96
C ILE A 50 -2.75 -3.97 -6.38
N PHE A 51 -3.80 -3.12 -6.42
CA PHE A 51 -5.15 -3.51 -6.01
C PHE A 51 -5.76 -4.55 -6.96
N ALA A 52 -5.60 -4.38 -8.28
CA ALA A 52 -6.05 -5.38 -9.26
C ALA A 52 -5.35 -6.74 -9.09
N GLN A 53 -4.06 -6.75 -8.73
CA GLN A 53 -3.32 -7.97 -8.38
C GLN A 53 -3.89 -8.63 -7.13
N ALA A 54 -4.24 -7.85 -6.10
CA ALA A 54 -4.83 -8.36 -4.86
C ALA A 54 -6.23 -8.97 -5.10
N GLU A 55 -7.06 -8.32 -5.92
CA GLU A 55 -8.38 -8.81 -6.34
C GLU A 55 -8.27 -10.13 -7.13
N SER A 56 -7.41 -10.17 -8.16
CA SER A 56 -7.15 -11.38 -8.95
C SER A 56 -6.61 -12.53 -8.09
N THR A 57 -5.68 -12.23 -7.18
CA THR A 57 -5.15 -13.19 -6.21
C THR A 57 -6.26 -13.75 -5.31
N TRP A 58 -7.13 -12.89 -4.78
CA TRP A 58 -8.27 -13.32 -3.96
C TRP A 58 -9.25 -14.22 -4.72
N HIS A 59 -9.55 -13.89 -5.98
CA HIS A 59 -10.37 -14.75 -6.85
C HIS A 59 -9.72 -16.11 -7.12
N SER A 60 -8.40 -16.15 -7.33
CA SER A 60 -7.64 -17.40 -7.48
C SER A 60 -7.68 -18.24 -6.20
N GLN A 61 -7.32 -17.65 -5.05
CA GLN A 61 -7.30 -18.37 -3.76
C GLN A 61 -8.70 -18.89 -3.37
N LYS A 62 -9.78 -18.17 -3.69
CA LYS A 62 -11.17 -18.65 -3.52
C LYS A 62 -11.45 -20.00 -4.18
N MET A 63 -10.77 -20.34 -5.26
CA MET A 63 -10.94 -21.64 -5.93
C MET A 63 -10.34 -22.81 -5.16
N ASN A 64 -9.47 -22.56 -4.18
CA ASN A 64 -8.88 -23.62 -3.35
C ASN A 64 -9.93 -24.44 -2.58
N VAL A 65 -11.06 -23.84 -2.17
CA VAL A 65 -12.14 -24.56 -1.49
C VAL A 65 -12.86 -25.52 -2.45
N PRO A 66 -13.38 -25.09 -3.62
CA PRO A 66 -13.85 -25.99 -4.67
C PRO A 66 -12.84 -27.08 -5.07
N ILE A 67 -11.55 -26.75 -5.20
CA ILE A 67 -10.49 -27.71 -5.52
C ILE A 67 -10.31 -28.76 -4.40
N ALA A 68 -10.33 -28.34 -3.13
CA ALA A 68 -10.25 -29.26 -1.99
C ALA A 68 -11.50 -30.14 -1.88
N VAL A 69 -12.70 -29.57 -2.12
CA VAL A 69 -13.97 -30.31 -2.14
C VAL A 69 -14.03 -31.30 -3.31
N ALA A 70 -13.44 -30.98 -4.47
CA ALA A 70 -13.38 -31.89 -5.61
C ALA A 70 -12.69 -33.22 -5.27
N GLY A 71 -11.70 -33.21 -4.37
CA GLY A 71 -11.08 -34.46 -3.86
C GLY A 71 -12.05 -35.39 -3.11
N TYR A 72 -13.18 -34.87 -2.62
CA TYR A 72 -14.27 -35.64 -2.02
C TYR A 72 -15.39 -36.02 -3.04
N LEU A 73 -15.39 -35.47 -4.25
CA LEU A 73 -16.43 -35.74 -5.25
C LEU A 73 -16.07 -36.93 -6.15
N PRO A 74 -17.05 -37.59 -6.80
CA PRO A 74 -16.79 -38.72 -7.67
C PRO A 74 -15.89 -38.31 -8.83
N GLN A 75 -14.72 -38.96 -8.94
CA GLN A 75 -13.81 -38.79 -10.06
C GLN A 75 -14.15 -39.82 -11.14
N VAL A 76 -14.45 -39.35 -12.35
CA VAL A 76 -14.76 -40.21 -13.49
C VAL A 76 -13.70 -40.04 -14.57
N THR A 77 -13.06 -41.13 -14.95
CA THR A 77 -11.98 -41.18 -15.93
C THR A 77 -12.40 -42.04 -17.11
N VAL A 78 -12.19 -41.54 -18.33
CA VAL A 78 -12.35 -42.31 -19.56
C VAL A 78 -10.98 -42.53 -20.18
N GLY A 79 -10.58 -43.78 -20.36
CA GLY A 79 -9.37 -44.19 -21.06
C GLY A 79 -9.70 -44.97 -22.33
N ALA A 80 -8.91 -44.79 -23.37
CA ALA A 80 -8.92 -45.65 -24.55
C ALA A 80 -7.47 -45.97 -24.92
N ASN A 81 -7.16 -47.24 -25.14
CA ASN A 81 -5.83 -47.71 -25.46
C ASN A 81 -5.91 -48.58 -26.73
N ALA A 82 -5.00 -48.32 -27.68
CA ALA A 82 -4.87 -49.10 -28.89
C ALA A 82 -3.38 -49.36 -29.15
N GLY A 83 -3.00 -50.62 -29.38
CA GLY A 83 -1.60 -50.93 -29.71
C GLY A 83 -1.29 -52.42 -29.87
N PRO A 84 -0.12 -52.72 -30.45
CA PRO A 84 0.42 -54.08 -30.51
C PRO A 84 1.00 -54.49 -29.15
N GLY A 85 0.70 -55.71 -28.72
CA GLY A 85 1.32 -56.37 -27.57
C GLY A 85 1.95 -57.68 -28.00
N TYR A 86 3.24 -57.87 -27.74
CA TYR A 86 3.93 -59.14 -28.00
C TYR A 86 4.17 -59.87 -26.68
N THR A 87 3.82 -61.15 -26.60
CA THR A 87 3.95 -61.95 -25.38
C THR A 87 4.46 -63.34 -25.72
N THR A 88 5.60 -63.70 -25.14
CA THR A 88 6.18 -65.03 -25.25
C THR A 88 5.89 -65.80 -23.97
N SER A 89 5.16 -66.91 -24.09
CA SER A 89 4.81 -67.79 -22.97
C SER A 89 5.50 -69.13 -23.15
N GLY A 90 6.27 -69.56 -22.14
CA GLY A 90 6.86 -70.90 -22.09
C GLY A 90 6.19 -71.73 -21.00
N SER A 91 5.81 -72.96 -21.31
CA SER A 91 5.39 -73.94 -20.30
C SER A 91 6.53 -74.90 -20.00
N THR A 92 6.73 -75.21 -18.72
CA THR A 92 7.65 -76.28 -18.29
C THR A 92 6.97 -77.65 -18.26
N ILE A 93 5.63 -77.70 -18.35
CA ILE A 93 4.82 -78.93 -18.32
C ILE A 93 4.55 -79.44 -19.75
N PHE A 94 4.37 -78.54 -20.70
CA PHE A 94 4.25 -78.85 -22.12
C PHE A 94 5.48 -78.30 -22.84
N SER A 95 6.32 -79.17 -23.39
CA SER A 95 7.60 -78.79 -24.03
C SER A 95 7.37 -78.00 -25.32
N GLY A 96 7.22 -76.67 -25.18
CA GLY A 96 7.00 -75.76 -26.29
C GLY A 96 7.01 -74.31 -25.84
N GLN A 97 7.64 -73.45 -26.65
CA GLN A 97 7.57 -72.00 -26.54
C GLN A 97 6.45 -71.50 -27.46
N SER A 98 5.54 -70.68 -26.93
CA SER A 98 4.50 -70.02 -27.72
C SER A 98 4.75 -68.51 -27.78
N SER A 99 4.68 -67.97 -28.99
CA SER A 99 4.84 -66.55 -29.27
C SER A 99 3.51 -65.99 -29.76
N THR A 100 2.95 -65.05 -29.01
CA THR A 100 1.66 -64.43 -29.31
C THR A 100 1.90 -62.98 -29.71
N SER A 101 1.54 -62.63 -30.94
CA SER A 101 1.43 -61.24 -31.37
C SER A 101 -0.02 -60.83 -31.27
N SER A 102 -0.33 -59.84 -30.45
CA SER A 102 -1.69 -59.35 -30.24
C SER A 102 -1.83 -57.92 -30.73
N TRP A 103 -2.99 -57.57 -31.29
CA TRP A 103 -3.40 -56.20 -31.50
C TRP A 103 -4.63 -55.95 -30.62
N GLN A 104 -4.52 -54.96 -29.73
CA GLN A 104 -5.51 -54.73 -28.69
C GLN A 104 -6.13 -53.34 -28.84
N TYR A 105 -7.46 -53.30 -28.81
CA TYR A 105 -8.25 -52.08 -28.65
C TYR A 105 -9.07 -52.22 -27.37
N SER A 106 -8.92 -51.28 -26.44
CA SER A 106 -9.70 -51.26 -25.20
C SER A 106 -10.21 -49.86 -24.89
N TYR A 107 -11.40 -49.78 -24.32
CA TYR A 107 -11.96 -48.60 -23.69
C TYR A 107 -12.28 -48.90 -22.23
N THR A 108 -12.10 -47.92 -21.37
CA THR A 108 -12.32 -48.00 -19.93
C THR A 108 -13.05 -46.76 -19.45
N LEU A 109 -14.12 -46.95 -18.69
CA LEU A 109 -14.81 -45.94 -17.91
C LEU A 109 -14.66 -46.33 -16.45
N SER A 110 -13.87 -45.59 -15.68
CA SER A 110 -13.71 -45.82 -14.24
C SER A 110 -14.26 -44.65 -13.44
N ALA A 111 -14.87 -44.97 -12.30
CA ALA A 111 -15.38 -44.02 -11.34
C ALA A 111 -14.83 -44.35 -9.95
N SER A 112 -14.34 -43.36 -9.22
CA SER A 112 -13.88 -43.52 -7.84
C SER A 112 -14.46 -42.43 -6.94
N GLN A 113 -14.94 -42.85 -5.77
CA GLN A 113 -15.52 -41.98 -4.76
C GLN A 113 -14.88 -42.31 -3.41
N GLN A 114 -14.30 -41.33 -2.73
CA GLN A 114 -13.78 -41.55 -1.39
C GLN A 114 -14.94 -41.60 -0.38
N LEU A 115 -15.12 -42.72 0.31
CA LEU A 115 -16.13 -42.85 1.37
C LEU A 115 -15.58 -42.39 2.72
N PHE A 116 -14.32 -42.72 3.00
CA PHE A 116 -13.63 -42.34 4.24
C PHE A 116 -12.18 -41.95 3.98
N ASN A 117 -11.82 -40.70 4.30
CA ASN A 117 -10.44 -40.22 4.37
C ASN A 117 -10.41 -38.99 5.28
N LEU A 118 -9.71 -39.08 6.41
CA LEU A 118 -9.61 -37.99 7.38
C LEU A 118 -8.90 -36.75 6.79
N GLY A 119 -7.91 -36.96 5.92
CA GLY A 119 -7.09 -35.89 5.35
C GLY A 119 -7.85 -34.97 4.41
N ILE A 120 -8.89 -35.47 3.73
CA ILE A 120 -9.72 -34.65 2.83
C ILE A 120 -10.51 -33.61 3.64
N TRP A 121 -11.04 -33.98 4.80
CA TRP A 121 -11.75 -33.05 5.68
C TRP A 121 -10.85 -31.94 6.22
N ASP A 122 -9.64 -32.29 6.65
CA ASP A 122 -8.67 -31.30 7.15
C ASP A 122 -8.09 -30.46 6.01
N GLN A 123 -7.97 -31.01 4.78
CA GLN A 123 -7.65 -30.25 3.57
C GLN A 123 -8.73 -29.20 3.24
N ILE A 124 -10.01 -29.56 3.33
CA ILE A 124 -11.12 -28.61 3.11
C ILE A 124 -11.11 -27.50 4.16
N LYS A 125 -10.90 -27.82 5.45
CA LYS A 125 -10.77 -26.81 6.52
C LYS A 125 -9.56 -25.90 6.32
N GLY A 126 -8.41 -26.48 5.94
CA GLY A 126 -7.20 -25.72 5.63
C GLY A 126 -7.38 -24.79 4.42
N ALA A 127 -8.10 -25.24 3.39
CA ALA A 127 -8.46 -24.40 2.23
C ALA A 127 -9.43 -23.27 2.61
N ASP A 128 -10.45 -23.53 3.44
CA ASP A 128 -11.37 -22.50 3.95
C ASP A 128 -10.64 -21.45 4.80
N ALA A 129 -9.76 -21.87 5.71
CA ALA A 129 -8.88 -20.95 6.45
C ALA A 129 -7.98 -20.13 5.51
N SER A 130 -7.40 -20.74 4.47
CA SER A 130 -6.61 -20.03 3.46
C SER A 130 -7.43 -19.01 2.66
N VAL A 131 -8.69 -19.32 2.31
CA VAL A 131 -9.61 -18.37 1.65
C VAL A 131 -9.99 -17.21 2.57
N LYS A 132 -10.16 -17.45 3.87
CA LYS A 132 -10.38 -16.40 4.87
C LYS A 132 -9.15 -15.50 5.01
N ALA A 133 -7.94 -16.07 5.03
CA ALA A 133 -6.69 -15.31 5.03
C ALA A 133 -6.53 -14.44 3.77
N ALA A 134 -6.82 -14.99 2.58
CA ALA A 134 -6.79 -14.26 1.32
C ALA A 134 -7.84 -13.13 1.27
N THR A 135 -9.03 -13.36 1.84
CA THR A 135 -10.08 -12.34 1.94
C THR A 135 -9.68 -11.20 2.86
N ALA A 136 -9.11 -11.49 4.03
CA ALA A 136 -8.56 -10.47 4.92
C ALA A 136 -7.40 -9.71 4.25
N THR A 137 -6.52 -10.40 3.51
CA THR A 137 -5.43 -9.77 2.73
C THR A 137 -5.96 -8.80 1.67
N TYR A 138 -7.06 -9.16 0.98
CA TYR A 138 -7.72 -8.28 0.02
C TYR A 138 -8.32 -7.02 0.69
N LEU A 139 -8.97 -7.16 1.85
CA LEU A 139 -9.49 -6.02 2.62
C LEU A 139 -8.36 -5.10 3.15
N ALA A 140 -7.24 -5.68 3.57
CA ALA A 140 -6.02 -4.93 3.90
C ALA A 140 -5.47 -4.16 2.69
N ALA A 141 -5.44 -4.78 1.50
CA ALA A 141 -5.04 -4.11 0.26
C ALA A 141 -5.99 -2.96 -0.12
N GLN A 142 -7.29 -3.11 0.12
CA GLN A 142 -8.28 -2.04 -0.09
C GLN A 142 -8.03 -0.83 0.84
N GLN A 143 -7.72 -1.06 2.12
CA GLN A 143 -7.34 0.01 3.06
C GLN A 143 -5.98 0.63 2.70
N SER A 144 -5.01 -0.18 2.27
CA SER A 144 -3.72 0.31 1.76
C SER A 144 -3.88 1.21 0.54
N LEU A 145 -4.79 0.89 -0.39
CA LEU A 145 -5.12 1.76 -1.51
C LEU A 145 -5.74 3.10 -1.05
N MET A 146 -6.67 3.08 -0.10
CA MET A 146 -7.23 4.31 0.49
C MET A 146 -6.13 5.19 1.10
N GLN A 147 -5.23 4.59 1.89
CA GLN A 147 -4.10 5.29 2.51
C GLN A 147 -3.12 5.84 1.47
N ARG A 148 -2.62 5.00 0.54
CA ARG A 148 -1.71 5.43 -0.54
C ARG A 148 -2.28 6.58 -1.36
N THR A 149 -3.57 6.52 -1.71
CA THR A 149 -4.22 7.58 -2.49
C THR A 149 -4.29 8.90 -1.71
N ALA A 150 -4.69 8.85 -0.43
CA ALA A 150 -4.77 10.04 0.38
C ALA A 150 -3.38 10.65 0.65
N LEU A 151 -2.36 9.83 0.93
CA LEU A 151 -0.97 10.28 1.08
C LEU A 151 -0.48 10.96 -0.21
N ALA A 152 -0.64 10.32 -1.38
CA ALA A 152 -0.21 10.91 -2.66
C ALA A 152 -0.95 12.24 -2.95
N TYR A 153 -2.25 12.31 -2.67
CA TYR A 153 -3.05 13.53 -2.82
C TYR A 153 -2.52 14.67 -1.92
N PHE A 154 -2.27 14.39 -0.63
CA PHE A 154 -1.78 15.41 0.30
C PHE A 154 -0.31 15.80 0.06
N ASN A 155 0.54 14.88 -0.42
CA ASN A 155 1.91 15.20 -0.80
C ASN A 155 1.97 16.18 -1.99
N VAL A 156 1.07 16.04 -2.99
CA VAL A 156 0.93 17.03 -4.08
C VAL A 156 0.50 18.39 -3.53
N LEU A 157 -0.49 18.44 -2.63
CA LEU A 157 -0.92 19.69 -2.02
C LEU A 157 0.19 20.35 -1.17
N GLN A 158 0.95 19.55 -0.43
CA GLN A 158 2.10 20.00 0.35
C GLN A 158 3.19 20.60 -0.55
N ALA A 159 3.57 19.91 -1.63
CA ALA A 159 4.57 20.41 -2.58
C ALA A 159 4.09 21.68 -3.32
N TYR A 160 2.79 21.80 -3.59
CA TYR A 160 2.20 23.02 -4.14
C TYR A 160 2.23 24.19 -3.16
N ASP A 161 1.83 23.98 -1.90
CA ASP A 161 1.86 25.00 -0.87
C ASP A 161 3.30 25.46 -0.60
N GLN A 162 4.27 24.52 -0.59
CA GLN A 162 5.70 24.82 -0.53
C GLN A 162 6.12 25.77 -1.66
N LEU A 163 5.89 25.38 -2.92
CA LEU A 163 6.21 26.22 -4.07
C LEU A 163 5.54 27.61 -3.98
N ARG A 164 4.29 27.67 -3.52
CA ARG A 164 3.57 28.94 -3.32
C ARG A 164 4.26 29.83 -2.29
N TYR A 165 4.70 29.27 -1.16
CA TYR A 165 5.46 30.01 -0.15
C TYR A 165 6.83 30.45 -0.70
N THR A 166 7.56 29.58 -1.41
CA THR A 166 8.88 29.93 -1.98
C THR A 166 8.76 31.06 -3.02
N VAL A 167 7.73 31.03 -3.88
CA VAL A 167 7.44 32.12 -4.83
C VAL A 167 7.05 33.42 -4.10
N SER A 168 6.33 33.33 -2.97
CA SER A 168 6.03 34.51 -2.13
C SER A 168 7.29 35.07 -1.48
N ASN A 169 8.20 34.22 -0.99
CA ASN A 169 9.48 34.63 -0.42
C ASN A 169 10.36 35.31 -1.47
N LYS A 170 10.44 34.73 -2.68
CA LYS A 170 11.17 35.31 -3.81
C LYS A 170 10.71 36.74 -4.13
N ARG A 171 9.39 36.98 -4.11
CA ARG A 171 8.82 38.31 -4.35
C ARG A 171 9.19 39.32 -3.25
N ALA A 172 9.20 38.90 -1.99
CA ALA A 172 9.60 39.76 -0.87
C ALA A 172 11.10 40.11 -0.94
N ILE A 173 11.97 39.13 -1.20
CA ILE A 173 13.42 39.36 -1.33
C ILE A 173 13.75 40.17 -2.58
N LEU A 174 13.04 39.98 -3.69
CA LEU A 174 13.19 40.84 -4.88
C LEU A 174 12.87 42.31 -4.58
N GLN A 175 11.82 42.58 -3.79
CA GLN A 175 11.49 43.95 -3.37
C GLN A 175 12.60 44.55 -2.49
N GLN A 176 13.22 43.76 -1.61
CA GLN A 176 14.37 44.21 -0.83
C GLN A 176 15.61 44.46 -1.70
N LEU A 177 15.92 43.58 -2.66
CA LEU A 177 17.03 43.77 -3.61
C LEU A 177 16.86 45.04 -4.46
N VAL A 178 15.65 45.31 -4.98
CA VAL A 178 15.37 46.54 -5.74
C VAL A 178 15.52 47.77 -4.82
N THR A 179 15.04 47.70 -3.59
CA THR A 179 15.17 48.79 -2.61
C THR A 179 16.64 49.05 -2.25
N ALA A 180 17.41 47.98 -2.03
CA ALA A 180 18.84 48.06 -1.73
C ALA A 180 19.63 48.70 -2.89
N ARG A 181 19.35 48.29 -4.14
CA ARG A 181 19.97 48.89 -5.34
C ARG A 181 19.74 50.39 -5.45
N GLU A 182 18.50 50.84 -5.29
CA GLU A 182 18.21 52.27 -5.38
C GLU A 182 18.84 53.05 -4.21
N GLN A 183 18.82 52.49 -2.99
CA GLN A 183 19.48 53.10 -1.82
C GLN A 183 21.00 53.18 -1.98
N PHE A 184 21.65 52.14 -2.51
CA PHE A 184 23.09 52.14 -2.80
C PHE A 184 23.42 53.19 -3.88
N ARG A 185 22.62 53.26 -4.95
CA ARG A 185 22.77 54.24 -6.03
C ARG A 185 22.72 55.70 -5.56
N VAL A 186 21.94 55.99 -4.52
CA VAL A 186 21.90 57.33 -3.88
C VAL A 186 22.83 57.47 -2.66
N GLY A 187 23.66 56.46 -2.37
CA GLY A 187 24.68 56.50 -1.31
C GLY A 187 24.15 56.34 0.13
N LEU A 188 22.96 55.76 0.31
CA LEU A 188 22.34 55.58 1.64
C LEU A 188 22.73 54.28 2.36
N ILE A 189 23.22 53.27 1.64
CA ILE A 189 23.68 51.98 2.20
C ILE A 189 25.03 51.56 1.57
N ALA A 190 25.66 50.52 2.11
CA ALA A 190 26.93 50.01 1.59
C ALA A 190 26.70 49.04 0.42
N ILE A 191 27.71 48.89 -0.45
CA ILE A 191 27.69 47.90 -1.54
C ILE A 191 27.55 46.46 -1.04
N THR A 192 27.98 46.18 0.20
CA THR A 192 27.81 44.88 0.86
C THR A 192 26.32 44.52 1.01
N ASP A 193 25.46 45.48 1.37
CA ASP A 193 24.03 45.24 1.53
C ASP A 193 23.34 44.90 0.19
N GLU A 194 23.81 45.46 -0.94
CA GLU A 194 23.33 45.06 -2.27
C GLU A 194 23.75 43.61 -2.58
N TYR A 195 25.02 43.25 -2.37
CA TYR A 195 25.51 41.90 -2.66
C TYR A 195 24.87 40.84 -1.75
N ASP A 196 24.62 41.15 -0.47
CA ASP A 196 23.88 40.26 0.43
C ASP A 196 22.43 40.05 -0.02
N ALA A 197 21.74 41.11 -0.47
CA ALA A 197 20.40 41.00 -1.02
C ALA A 197 20.37 40.21 -2.34
N GLN A 198 21.38 40.38 -3.21
CA GLN A 198 21.52 39.63 -4.47
C GLN A 198 21.77 38.14 -4.19
N ALA A 199 22.70 37.80 -3.29
CA ALA A 199 22.99 36.42 -2.93
C ALA A 199 21.75 35.70 -2.32
N ASN A 200 20.97 36.39 -1.50
CA ASN A 200 19.71 35.85 -0.96
C ASN A 200 18.65 35.67 -2.06
N TYR A 201 18.57 36.57 -3.05
CA TYR A 201 17.65 36.43 -4.17
C TYR A 201 17.99 35.21 -5.04
N ASP A 202 19.27 35.02 -5.37
CA ASP A 202 19.76 33.89 -6.17
C ASP A 202 19.57 32.55 -5.44
N GLN A 203 19.80 32.53 -4.11
CA GLN A 203 19.51 31.37 -3.27
C GLN A 203 18.03 30.97 -3.31
N VAL A 204 17.10 31.93 -3.32
CA VAL A 204 15.66 31.63 -3.38
C VAL A 204 15.20 31.26 -4.80
N ILE A 205 15.91 31.68 -5.86
CA ILE A 205 15.73 31.10 -7.21
C ILE A 205 16.05 29.59 -7.18
N ALA A 206 17.18 29.18 -6.60
CA ALA A 206 17.55 27.78 -6.49
C ALA A 206 16.54 26.95 -5.66
N GLN A 207 16.02 27.53 -4.58
CA GLN A 207 14.93 26.93 -3.80
C GLN A 207 13.63 26.78 -4.62
N GLN A 208 13.27 27.77 -5.44
CA GLN A 208 12.08 27.69 -6.30
C GLN A 208 12.20 26.55 -7.32
N ILE A 209 13.37 26.37 -7.95
CA ILE A 209 13.63 25.28 -8.89
C ILE A 209 13.45 23.92 -8.19
N THR A 210 13.98 23.78 -6.97
CA THR A 210 13.85 22.56 -6.16
C THR A 210 12.38 22.29 -5.78
N ALA A 211 11.65 23.30 -5.32
CA ALA A 211 10.23 23.19 -4.96
C ALA A 211 9.34 22.82 -6.16
N GLN A 212 9.61 23.39 -7.34
CA GLN A 212 8.92 23.07 -8.58
C GLN A 212 9.20 21.64 -9.04
N ASN A 213 10.44 21.17 -8.94
CA ASN A 213 10.79 19.78 -9.26
C ASN A 213 10.11 18.80 -8.29
N ASN A 214 10.03 19.13 -7.00
CA ASN A 214 9.28 18.32 -6.04
C ASN A 214 7.79 18.24 -6.40
N LEU A 215 7.13 19.36 -6.75
CA LEU A 215 5.74 19.36 -7.20
C LEU A 215 5.52 18.45 -8.42
N ASN A 216 6.38 18.55 -9.43
CA ASN A 216 6.31 17.68 -10.62
C ASN A 216 6.49 16.21 -10.24
N THR A 217 7.43 15.91 -9.34
CA THR A 217 7.68 14.54 -8.82
C THR A 217 6.47 13.98 -8.08
N GLN A 218 5.81 14.76 -7.21
CA GLN A 218 4.59 14.31 -6.52
C GLN A 218 3.42 14.12 -7.47
N LEU A 219 3.30 14.96 -8.52
CA LEU A 219 2.27 14.80 -9.55
C LEU A 219 2.47 13.50 -10.35
N GLU A 220 3.70 13.14 -10.70
CA GLU A 220 4.01 11.86 -11.35
C GLU A 220 3.80 10.66 -10.39
N ALA A 221 4.07 10.79 -9.09
CA ALA A 221 3.73 9.76 -8.10
C ALA A 221 2.20 9.56 -7.99
N LEU A 222 1.41 10.63 -8.05
CA LEU A 222 -0.05 10.54 -8.09
C LEU A 222 -0.57 9.94 -9.40
N ARG A 223 0.08 10.28 -10.54
CA ARG A 223 -0.20 9.69 -11.85
C ARG A 223 0.11 8.19 -11.89
N GLN A 224 1.20 7.74 -11.27
CA GLN A 224 1.57 6.32 -11.18
C GLN A 224 0.45 5.47 -10.54
N LEU A 225 -0.26 6.03 -9.55
CA LEU A 225 -1.35 5.38 -8.84
C LEU A 225 -2.68 5.39 -9.61
N THR A 226 -2.94 6.45 -10.39
CA THR A 226 -4.25 6.78 -10.96
C THR A 226 -4.33 6.65 -12.49
N GLY A 227 -3.20 6.46 -13.15
CA GLY A 227 -3.05 6.44 -14.60
C GLY A 227 -3.34 7.78 -15.30
N ARG A 228 -3.45 8.90 -14.57
CA ARG A 228 -3.97 10.18 -15.08
C ARG A 228 -3.14 11.40 -14.67
N ASN A 229 -3.10 12.38 -15.57
CA ASN A 229 -2.47 13.68 -15.30
C ASN A 229 -3.47 14.60 -14.60
N TYR A 230 -3.05 15.25 -13.52
CA TYR A 230 -3.86 16.26 -12.82
C TYR A 230 -3.31 17.66 -13.08
N TYR A 231 -4.17 18.53 -13.62
CA TYR A 231 -3.88 19.96 -13.82
C TYR A 231 -4.51 20.84 -12.72
N SER A 232 -5.46 20.29 -11.95
CA SER A 232 -6.03 20.95 -10.79
C SER A 232 -6.55 19.95 -9.75
N LEU A 233 -6.42 20.28 -8.47
CA LEU A 233 -6.98 19.55 -7.32
C LEU A 233 -7.66 20.54 -6.36
N LYS A 234 -8.41 20.05 -5.37
CA LYS A 234 -8.94 20.91 -4.30
C LYS A 234 -7.94 21.08 -3.16
N SER A 235 -7.52 22.31 -2.88
CA SER A 235 -6.60 22.64 -1.78
C SER A 235 -7.24 22.48 -0.41
N LEU A 236 -6.44 22.51 0.65
CA LEU A 236 -6.94 22.43 2.02
C LEU A 236 -7.71 23.70 2.41
N GLY A 237 -8.81 23.54 3.16
CA GLY A 237 -9.63 24.65 3.65
C GLY A 237 -8.92 25.46 4.73
N LYS A 238 -9.24 26.77 4.82
CA LYS A 238 -8.63 27.73 5.77
C LYS A 238 -8.81 27.39 7.27
N LYS A 239 -9.70 26.46 7.60
CA LYS A 239 -9.98 26.00 8.98
C LYS A 239 -9.93 24.49 9.02
N LEU A 240 -8.76 23.94 9.34
CA LEU A 240 -8.61 22.52 9.65
C LEU A 240 -9.17 22.26 11.07
N PRO A 241 -10.17 21.37 11.24
CA PRO A 241 -10.61 20.99 12.58
C PRO A 241 -9.55 20.08 13.22
N LEU A 242 -8.86 20.60 14.24
CA LEU A 242 -7.85 19.84 15.00
C LEU A 242 -8.54 18.88 15.99
N ILE A 243 -9.12 17.82 15.44
CA ILE A 243 -9.83 16.76 16.17
C ILE A 243 -8.79 15.89 16.89
N ARG A 244 -8.91 15.76 18.21
CA ARG A 244 -8.17 14.74 18.96
C ARG A 244 -8.77 13.36 18.68
N PRO A 245 -7.97 12.28 18.57
CA PRO A 245 -8.50 10.94 18.42
C PRO A 245 -9.52 10.64 19.53
N GLN A 246 -10.69 10.14 19.14
CA GLN A 246 -11.71 9.67 20.06
C GLN A 246 -11.87 8.15 19.87
N PRO A 247 -11.68 7.33 20.92
CA PRO A 247 -11.35 7.70 22.30
C PRO A 247 -9.93 8.29 22.47
N ASN A 248 -9.76 9.23 23.40
CA ASN A 248 -8.44 9.78 23.75
C ASN A 248 -7.65 8.84 24.71
N ASN A 249 -7.57 7.56 24.36
CA ASN A 249 -6.84 6.53 25.11
C ASN A 249 -6.10 5.61 24.12
N ILE A 250 -4.78 5.59 24.21
CA ILE A 250 -3.90 4.84 23.31
C ILE A 250 -4.14 3.32 23.36
N ASN A 251 -4.49 2.77 24.53
CA ASN A 251 -4.71 1.33 24.69
C ASN A 251 -6.00 0.91 23.97
N THR A 252 -7.05 1.73 23.99
CA THR A 252 -8.29 1.45 23.27
C THR A 252 -8.09 1.39 21.75
N TRP A 253 -7.15 2.16 21.19
CA TRP A 253 -6.77 2.05 19.78
C TRP A 253 -6.02 0.75 19.47
N VAL A 254 -5.23 0.24 20.42
CA VAL A 254 -4.60 -1.09 20.31
C VAL A 254 -5.67 -2.19 20.38
N ASP A 255 -6.57 -2.15 21.37
CA ASP A 255 -7.65 -3.14 21.51
C ASP A 255 -8.58 -3.22 20.29
N ILE A 256 -8.75 -2.10 19.58
CA ILE A 256 -9.47 -2.03 18.30
C ILE A 256 -8.63 -2.65 17.18
N ALA A 257 -7.35 -2.27 17.08
CA ALA A 257 -6.43 -2.80 16.08
C ALA A 257 -6.31 -4.34 16.16
N ASP A 258 -6.17 -4.89 17.36
CA ASP A 258 -6.03 -6.34 17.59
C ASP A 258 -7.27 -7.14 17.13
N LYS A 259 -8.44 -6.50 17.07
CA LYS A 259 -9.70 -7.12 16.65
C LYS A 259 -10.03 -6.85 15.18
N GLN A 260 -9.70 -5.67 14.66
CA GLN A 260 -10.20 -5.17 13.37
C GLN A 260 -9.13 -5.03 12.29
N ASN A 261 -7.83 -5.12 12.62
CA ASN A 261 -6.77 -5.04 11.63
C ASN A 261 -6.78 -6.29 10.71
N TYR A 262 -7.07 -6.08 9.42
CA TYR A 262 -7.17 -7.17 8.45
C TYR A 262 -5.85 -7.92 8.21
N SER A 263 -4.69 -7.27 8.32
CA SER A 263 -3.39 -7.94 8.20
C SER A 263 -3.16 -8.92 9.35
N LEU A 264 -3.58 -8.56 10.57
CA LEU A 264 -3.53 -9.45 11.73
C LEU A 264 -4.53 -10.61 11.60
N GLN A 265 -5.75 -10.34 11.15
CA GLN A 265 -6.75 -11.37 10.86
C GLN A 265 -6.24 -12.36 9.78
N ALA A 266 -5.57 -11.88 8.74
CA ALA A 266 -4.97 -12.72 7.71
C ALA A 266 -3.95 -13.71 8.30
N GLN A 267 -3.05 -13.25 9.19
CA GLN A 267 -2.10 -14.14 9.84
C GLN A 267 -2.75 -15.12 10.83
N ASN A 268 -3.80 -14.71 11.55
CA ASN A 268 -4.58 -15.63 12.40
C ASN A 268 -5.17 -16.79 11.57
N TYR A 269 -5.70 -16.50 10.38
CA TYR A 269 -6.21 -17.53 9.46
C TYR A 269 -5.08 -18.36 8.81
N ASN A 270 -3.90 -17.79 8.55
CA ASN A 270 -2.73 -18.56 8.11
C ASN A 270 -2.25 -19.57 9.17
N VAL A 271 -2.26 -19.19 10.45
CA VAL A 271 -1.95 -20.10 11.57
C VAL A 271 -2.97 -21.23 11.68
N GLN A 272 -4.27 -20.93 11.48
CA GLN A 272 -5.31 -21.96 11.42
C GLN A 272 -5.10 -22.92 10.23
N ALA A 273 -4.79 -22.40 9.03
CA ALA A 273 -4.49 -23.24 7.86
C ALA A 273 -3.26 -24.15 8.09
N ALA A 274 -2.21 -23.64 8.74
CA ALA A 274 -1.05 -24.44 9.13
C ALA A 274 -1.39 -25.52 10.17
N MET A 275 -2.28 -25.22 11.13
CA MET A 275 -2.76 -26.21 12.11
C MET A 275 -3.56 -27.34 11.46
N GLU A 276 -4.46 -27.04 10.51
CA GLU A 276 -5.17 -28.07 9.75
C GLU A 276 -4.22 -28.87 8.85
N MET A 277 -3.17 -28.25 8.30
CA MET A 277 -2.12 -28.97 7.55
C MET A 277 -1.38 -30.01 8.40
N ILE A 278 -1.13 -29.76 9.70
CA ILE A 278 -0.54 -30.79 10.59
C ILE A 278 -1.46 -32.01 10.69
N LYS A 279 -2.78 -31.81 10.82
CA LYS A 279 -3.76 -32.89 10.87
C LYS A 279 -3.84 -33.64 9.54
N GLN A 280 -3.87 -32.91 8.42
CA GLN A 280 -3.81 -33.46 7.07
C GLN A 280 -2.55 -34.31 6.84
N LYS A 281 -1.37 -33.91 7.34
CA LYS A 281 -0.17 -34.76 7.23
C LYS A 281 -0.22 -35.96 8.17
N ALA A 282 -0.78 -35.82 9.38
CA ALA A 282 -1.00 -36.93 10.29
C ALA A 282 -2.02 -37.96 9.77
N SER A 283 -2.98 -37.55 8.95
CA SER A 283 -4.00 -38.45 8.38
C SER A 283 -3.42 -39.53 7.47
N GLY A 284 -2.21 -39.32 6.90
CA GLY A 284 -1.54 -40.29 6.03
C GLY A 284 -1.18 -41.61 6.72
N GLY A 285 -1.22 -41.67 8.06
CA GLY A 285 -1.06 -42.91 8.83
C GLY A 285 -2.36 -43.71 9.02
N TYR A 286 -3.52 -43.21 8.56
CA TYR A 286 -4.81 -43.86 8.76
C TYR A 286 -5.28 -44.61 7.50
N PRO A 287 -6.11 -45.66 7.65
CA PRO A 287 -6.75 -46.31 6.52
C PRO A 287 -7.69 -45.36 5.78
N SER A 288 -7.82 -45.55 4.47
CA SER A 288 -8.75 -44.82 3.62
C SER A 288 -9.62 -45.81 2.85
N VAL A 289 -10.92 -45.51 2.72
CA VAL A 289 -11.91 -46.36 2.04
C VAL A 289 -12.50 -45.62 0.86
N SER A 290 -12.43 -46.22 -0.32
CA SER A 290 -13.07 -45.75 -1.54
C SER A 290 -14.05 -46.77 -2.11
N LEU A 291 -15.10 -46.26 -2.76
CA LEU A 291 -15.92 -47.02 -3.69
C LEU A 291 -15.31 -46.85 -5.08
N THR A 292 -15.01 -47.97 -5.75
CA THR A 292 -14.51 -47.98 -7.12
C THR A 292 -15.47 -48.76 -8.01
N GLY A 293 -15.76 -48.20 -9.17
CA GLY A 293 -16.49 -48.85 -10.25
C GLY A 293 -15.67 -48.76 -11.54
N ALA A 294 -15.65 -49.81 -12.34
CA ALA A 294 -15.12 -49.74 -13.69
C ALA A 294 -15.97 -50.55 -14.66
N TYR A 295 -16.12 -50.00 -15.85
CA TYR A 295 -16.66 -50.66 -17.03
C TYR A 295 -15.59 -50.64 -18.11
N ALA A 296 -15.15 -51.80 -18.56
CA ALA A 296 -14.12 -51.93 -19.57
C ALA A 296 -14.59 -52.89 -20.67
N GLY A 297 -14.28 -52.57 -21.91
CA GLY A 297 -14.55 -53.45 -23.04
C GLY A 297 -13.53 -53.25 -24.13
N GLY A 298 -13.45 -54.21 -25.04
CA GLY A 298 -12.44 -54.16 -26.09
C GLY A 298 -12.41 -55.41 -26.95
N ASN A 299 -11.58 -55.33 -27.99
CA ASN A 299 -11.23 -56.44 -28.85
C ASN A 299 -9.73 -56.70 -28.74
N SER A 300 -9.36 -57.96 -28.55
CA SER A 300 -7.98 -58.45 -28.68
C SER A 300 -7.93 -59.44 -29.82
N THR A 301 -7.22 -59.09 -30.89
CA THR A 301 -6.95 -60.01 -32.00
C THR A 301 -5.55 -60.57 -31.85
N GLN A 302 -5.45 -61.86 -31.58
CA GLN A 302 -4.21 -62.56 -31.24
C GLN A 302 -3.82 -63.53 -32.35
N SER A 303 -2.58 -63.42 -32.84
CA SER A 303 -1.93 -64.38 -33.73
C SER A 303 -0.98 -65.25 -32.91
N LEU A 304 -1.36 -66.51 -32.75
CA LEU A 304 -0.62 -67.53 -32.00
C LEU A 304 0.32 -68.29 -32.93
N ASN A 305 1.58 -68.41 -32.53
CA ASN A 305 2.57 -69.31 -33.12
C ASN A 305 3.11 -70.23 -32.02
N SER A 306 2.86 -71.53 -32.13
CA SER A 306 3.22 -72.52 -31.11
C SER A 306 3.52 -73.87 -31.75
N GLY A 307 4.79 -74.30 -31.70
CA GLY A 307 5.24 -75.56 -32.28
C GLY A 307 4.88 -75.67 -33.77
N ASN A 308 4.15 -76.71 -34.13
CA ASN A 308 3.74 -76.99 -35.52
C ASN A 308 2.49 -76.19 -35.98
N VAL A 309 1.91 -75.33 -35.13
CA VAL A 309 0.75 -74.49 -35.46
C VAL A 309 1.20 -73.04 -35.58
N ALA A 310 1.23 -72.53 -36.82
CA ALA A 310 1.58 -71.16 -37.15
C ALA A 310 0.36 -70.41 -37.71
N GLY A 311 0.21 -69.13 -37.34
CA GLY A 311 -0.81 -68.25 -37.91
C GLY A 311 -2.26 -68.48 -37.45
N LEU A 312 -2.49 -69.13 -36.30
CA LEU A 312 -3.83 -69.20 -35.73
C LEU A 312 -4.22 -67.80 -35.20
N SER A 313 -5.08 -67.11 -35.95
CA SER A 313 -5.64 -65.81 -35.55
C SER A 313 -6.98 -66.01 -34.86
N THR A 314 -7.08 -65.53 -33.62
CA THR A 314 -8.33 -65.53 -32.83
C THR A 314 -8.64 -64.10 -32.42
N SER A 315 -9.84 -63.63 -32.74
CA SER A 315 -10.36 -62.35 -32.24
C SER A 315 -11.26 -62.61 -31.04
N THR A 316 -10.99 -61.94 -29.93
CA THR A 316 -11.75 -62.07 -28.68
C THR A 316 -12.24 -60.70 -28.25
N ASP A 317 -13.56 -60.53 -28.27
CA ASP A 317 -14.21 -59.43 -27.59
C ASP A 317 -14.31 -59.73 -26.09
N PHE A 318 -14.05 -58.73 -25.27
CA PHE A 318 -14.28 -58.79 -23.83
C PHE A 318 -15.11 -57.60 -23.37
N THR A 319 -15.92 -57.83 -22.33
CA THR A 319 -16.64 -56.78 -21.60
C THR A 319 -16.63 -57.17 -20.14
N SER A 320 -16.27 -56.23 -19.27
CA SER A 320 -16.20 -56.41 -17.83
C SER A 320 -16.80 -55.20 -17.13
N ALA A 321 -17.56 -55.48 -16.08
CA ALA A 321 -18.13 -54.49 -15.20
C ALA A 321 -17.85 -54.93 -13.77
N ASN A 322 -17.22 -54.06 -12.98
CA ASN A 322 -16.95 -54.32 -11.57
C ASN A 322 -17.33 -53.11 -10.71
N ILE A 323 -17.85 -53.39 -9.53
CA ILE A 323 -18.02 -52.42 -8.45
C ILE A 323 -17.46 -53.05 -7.17
N GLY A 324 -16.70 -52.29 -6.39
CA GLY A 324 -16.02 -52.80 -5.22
C GLY A 324 -15.61 -51.71 -4.24
N LEU A 325 -15.46 -52.11 -2.98
CA LEU A 325 -14.86 -51.26 -1.96
C LEU A 325 -13.36 -51.54 -1.90
N SER A 326 -12.55 -50.48 -1.92
CA SER A 326 -11.10 -50.56 -1.77
C SER A 326 -10.68 -49.94 -0.45
N LEU A 327 -10.04 -50.74 0.40
CA LEU A 327 -9.40 -50.30 1.64
C LEU A 327 -7.89 -50.15 1.38
N ALA A 328 -7.41 -48.91 1.37
CA ALA A 328 -5.99 -48.61 1.27
C ALA A 328 -5.43 -48.25 2.65
N TYR A 329 -4.51 -49.06 3.16
CA TYR A 329 -3.79 -48.84 4.42
C TYR A 329 -2.32 -49.20 4.24
N GLN A 330 -1.42 -48.28 4.62
CA GLN A 330 0.03 -48.46 4.53
C GLN A 330 0.63 -48.35 5.94
N PRO A 331 0.82 -49.46 6.67
CA PRO A 331 1.32 -49.43 8.05
C PRO A 331 2.80 -49.01 8.14
N ILE A 332 3.59 -49.30 7.11
CA ILE A 332 5.02 -48.96 7.04
C ILE A 332 5.25 -48.04 5.83
N GLN A 333 5.66 -46.81 6.10
CA GLN A 333 5.91 -45.77 5.09
C GLN A 333 7.32 -45.16 5.23
N GLY A 334 8.29 -45.90 5.76
CA GLY A 334 9.69 -45.45 5.89
C GLY A 334 9.89 -44.15 6.69
N GLY A 335 8.98 -43.81 7.60
CA GLY A 335 9.00 -42.56 8.37
C GLY A 335 8.38 -41.33 7.68
N LEU A 336 7.85 -41.46 6.46
CA LEU A 336 7.28 -40.37 5.66
C LEU A 336 6.23 -39.54 6.41
N VAL A 337 5.28 -40.19 7.08
CA VAL A 337 4.21 -39.53 7.85
C VAL A 337 4.78 -38.74 9.02
N THR A 338 5.73 -39.32 9.76
CA THR A 338 6.40 -38.68 10.89
C THR A 338 7.16 -37.45 10.45
N ALA A 339 7.98 -37.56 9.40
CA ALA A 339 8.74 -36.44 8.85
C ALA A 339 7.83 -35.33 8.29
N SER A 340 6.77 -35.70 7.55
CA SER A 340 5.81 -34.74 6.98
C SER A 340 5.00 -34.00 8.04
N LYS A 341 4.63 -34.70 9.12
CA LYS A 341 3.95 -34.10 10.28
C LYS A 341 4.87 -33.13 11.03
N GLU A 342 6.14 -33.48 11.18
CA GLU A 342 7.12 -32.62 11.87
C GLU A 342 7.48 -31.39 11.02
N GLN A 343 7.61 -31.54 9.70
CA GLN A 343 7.73 -30.41 8.78
C GLN A 343 6.53 -29.46 8.89
N ALA A 344 5.31 -29.99 8.94
CA ALA A 344 4.09 -29.18 9.12
C ALA A 344 4.06 -28.46 10.49
N ARG A 345 4.61 -29.07 11.55
CA ARG A 345 4.77 -28.43 12.87
C ARG A 345 5.75 -27.24 12.81
N TYR A 346 6.89 -27.38 12.15
CA TYR A 346 7.81 -26.26 11.94
C TYR A 346 7.17 -25.13 11.12
N ASN A 347 6.41 -25.46 10.06
CA ASN A 347 5.66 -24.48 9.28
C ASN A 347 4.61 -23.72 10.13
N TYR A 348 3.94 -24.40 11.07
CA TYR A 348 3.06 -23.76 12.05
C TYR A 348 3.81 -22.80 12.99
N VAL A 349 5.00 -23.19 13.47
CA VAL A 349 5.86 -22.30 14.28
C VAL A 349 6.28 -21.06 13.48
N THR A 350 6.61 -21.22 12.19
CA THR A 350 6.87 -20.08 11.29
C THR A 350 5.64 -19.17 11.15
N ALA A 351 4.44 -19.73 10.95
CA ALA A 351 3.21 -18.97 10.85
C ALA A 351 2.89 -18.20 12.16
N ALA A 352 3.10 -18.84 13.32
CA ALA A 352 2.92 -18.21 14.63
C ALA A 352 3.93 -17.08 14.87
N GLY A 353 5.18 -17.24 14.40
CA GLY A 353 6.19 -16.18 14.44
C GLY A 353 5.81 -14.97 13.57
N LEU A 354 5.28 -15.21 12.36
CA LEU A 354 4.78 -14.15 11.47
C LEU A 354 3.54 -13.44 12.05
N LEU A 355 2.67 -14.17 12.75
CA LEU A 355 1.54 -13.60 13.48
C LEU A 355 2.01 -12.63 14.58
N GLU A 356 2.93 -13.05 15.44
CA GLU A 356 3.47 -12.20 16.51
C GLU A 356 4.27 -11.00 15.98
N GLN A 357 5.04 -11.18 14.89
CA GLN A 357 5.69 -10.06 14.19
C GLN A 357 4.66 -9.05 13.68
N THR A 358 3.57 -9.52 13.08
CA THR A 358 2.50 -8.66 12.54
C THR A 358 1.77 -7.94 13.68
N HIS A 359 1.43 -8.65 14.76
CA HIS A 359 0.85 -8.09 15.98
C HIS A 359 1.71 -6.96 16.56
N ARG A 360 3.00 -7.19 16.81
CA ARG A 360 3.93 -6.14 17.30
C ARG A 360 4.01 -4.94 16.35
N SER A 361 4.02 -5.17 15.04
CA SER A 361 4.01 -4.11 14.03
C SER A 361 2.73 -3.26 14.10
N VAL A 362 1.56 -3.91 14.18
CA VAL A 362 0.25 -3.24 14.31
C VAL A 362 0.16 -2.44 15.62
N VAL A 363 0.57 -3.01 16.75
CA VAL A 363 0.63 -2.32 18.05
C VAL A 363 1.55 -1.10 17.98
N TYR A 364 2.73 -1.22 17.37
CA TYR A 364 3.65 -0.10 17.16
C TYR A 364 3.04 0.99 16.25
N GLN A 365 2.43 0.62 15.13
CA GLN A 365 1.80 1.55 14.19
C GLN A 365 0.61 2.31 14.81
N ALA A 366 -0.24 1.62 15.58
CA ALA A 366 -1.35 2.24 16.28
C ALA A 366 -0.87 3.22 17.36
N ARG A 367 0.13 2.81 18.18
CA ARG A 367 0.71 3.66 19.23
C ARG A 367 1.43 4.89 18.66
N SER A 368 2.31 4.69 17.68
CA SER A 368 3.06 5.79 17.05
C SER A 368 2.13 6.77 16.32
N SER A 369 1.17 6.28 15.53
CA SER A 369 0.20 7.15 14.85
C SER A 369 -0.65 7.95 15.85
N PHE A 370 -1.10 7.34 16.96
CA PHE A 370 -1.84 8.05 18.01
C PHE A 370 -1.01 9.20 18.62
N LEU A 371 0.25 8.92 18.98
CA LEU A 371 1.17 9.90 19.54
C LEU A 371 1.47 11.03 18.54
N ASN A 372 1.67 10.70 17.26
CA ASN A 372 1.89 11.69 16.20
C ASN A 372 0.66 12.59 16.00
N VAL A 373 -0.56 12.05 15.94
CA VAL A 373 -1.78 12.88 15.82
C VAL A 373 -1.92 13.82 17.03
N LEU A 374 -1.63 13.35 18.24
CA LEU A 374 -1.65 14.16 19.45
C LEU A 374 -0.59 15.28 19.42
N SER A 375 0.65 14.94 19.05
CA SER A 375 1.77 15.87 18.90
C SER A 375 1.48 16.94 17.86
N ASN A 376 1.16 16.54 16.63
CA ASN A 376 0.90 17.46 15.51
C ASN A 376 -0.29 18.40 15.82
N SER A 377 -1.31 17.93 16.54
CA SER A 377 -2.44 18.79 16.97
C SER A 377 -2.04 19.92 17.94
N SER A 378 -0.89 19.77 18.61
CA SER A 378 -0.30 20.76 19.50
C SER A 378 0.74 21.61 18.77
N GLN A 379 1.55 20.98 17.91
CA GLN A 379 2.54 21.63 17.05
C GLN A 379 1.89 22.69 16.15
N ILE A 380 0.85 22.34 15.39
CA ILE A 380 0.10 23.28 14.51
C ILE A 380 -0.40 24.52 15.27
N LYS A 381 -0.70 24.40 16.58
CA LYS A 381 -1.09 25.55 17.42
C LYS A 381 0.11 26.42 17.80
N ALA A 382 1.24 25.80 18.12
CA ALA A 382 2.50 26.49 18.37
C ALA A 382 2.99 27.19 17.09
N ASP A 383 3.04 26.51 15.94
CA ASP A 383 3.51 27.09 14.67
C ASP A 383 2.65 28.29 14.23
N LYS A 384 1.33 28.22 14.47
CA LYS A 384 0.44 29.37 14.24
C LYS A 384 0.82 30.59 15.10
N GLN A 385 1.24 30.36 16.34
CA GLN A 385 1.76 31.42 17.21
C GLN A 385 3.16 31.86 16.74
N THR A 386 4.02 30.94 16.30
CA THR A 386 5.33 31.24 15.70
C THR A 386 5.18 32.16 14.49
N ILE A 387 4.25 31.91 13.57
CA ILE A 387 3.98 32.79 12.41
C ILE A 387 3.59 34.21 12.86
N ILE A 388 2.80 34.36 13.93
CA ILE A 388 2.42 35.67 14.47
C ILE A 388 3.66 36.37 15.06
N SER A 389 4.45 35.65 15.86
CA SER A 389 5.68 36.16 16.47
C SER A 389 6.73 36.55 15.42
N SER A 390 7.01 35.69 14.44
CA SER A 390 7.95 35.95 13.33
C SER A 390 7.50 37.12 12.45
N ARG A 391 6.19 37.33 12.26
CA ARG A 391 5.67 38.50 11.55
C ARG A 391 5.88 39.79 12.33
N ASN A 392 5.63 39.77 13.64
CA ASN A 392 5.87 40.93 14.50
C ASN A 392 7.36 41.26 14.60
N ALA A 393 8.21 40.22 14.66
CA ALA A 393 9.67 40.37 14.62
C ALA A 393 10.14 41.01 13.30
N LEU A 394 9.65 40.52 12.14
CA LEU A 394 9.95 41.12 10.83
C LEU A 394 9.55 42.61 10.80
N ALA A 395 8.32 42.95 11.20
CA ALA A 395 7.86 44.35 11.20
C ALA A 395 8.68 45.25 12.15
N ALA A 396 9.14 44.73 13.28
CA ALA A 396 10.03 45.44 14.20
C ALA A 396 11.43 45.63 13.61
N THR A 397 11.98 44.62 12.93
CA THR A 397 13.29 44.73 12.26
C THR A 397 13.24 45.67 11.06
N GLU A 398 12.16 45.66 10.26
CA GLU A 398 11.92 46.63 9.18
C GLU A 398 11.75 48.07 9.70
N ALA A 399 11.21 48.26 10.91
CA ALA A 399 11.23 49.55 11.58
C ALA A 399 12.65 49.93 12.06
N GLY A 400 13.37 48.98 12.64
CA GLY A 400 14.75 49.14 13.12
C GLY A 400 15.73 49.53 12.00
N LEU A 401 15.61 48.92 10.82
CA LEU A 401 16.42 49.24 9.63
C LEU A 401 16.19 50.70 9.19
N ARG A 402 14.93 51.15 9.14
CA ARG A 402 14.58 52.52 8.75
C ARG A 402 15.13 53.61 9.69
N VAL A 403 15.49 53.26 10.92
CA VAL A 403 16.12 54.16 11.90
C VAL A 403 17.59 53.82 12.17
N GLY A 404 18.21 52.94 11.38
CA GLY A 404 19.63 52.56 11.49
C GLY A 404 20.00 51.73 12.73
N THR A 405 19.03 51.14 13.42
CA THR A 405 19.26 50.28 14.61
C THR A 405 19.34 48.78 14.28
N ARG A 406 19.09 48.41 13.02
CA ARG A 406 19.21 47.05 12.47
C ARG A 406 19.78 47.09 11.05
N THR A 407 20.36 45.98 10.61
CA THR A 407 21.00 45.81 9.30
C THR A 407 20.03 45.24 8.25
N MET A 408 20.38 45.30 6.96
CA MET A 408 19.62 44.61 5.91
C MET A 408 19.63 43.10 6.13
N VAL A 409 20.76 42.54 6.58
CA VAL A 409 20.93 41.13 6.93
C VAL A 409 19.94 40.69 8.03
N ASP A 410 19.68 41.52 9.04
CA ASP A 410 18.64 41.25 10.05
C ASP A 410 17.24 41.09 9.40
N VAL A 411 16.89 41.94 8.42
CA VAL A 411 15.59 41.89 7.73
C VAL A 411 15.48 40.63 6.87
N LEU A 412 16.52 40.31 6.08
CA LEU A 412 16.56 39.10 5.25
C LEU A 412 16.47 37.81 6.10
N SER A 413 17.12 37.80 7.26
CA SER A 413 17.03 36.72 8.25
C SER A 413 15.63 36.58 8.87
N ALA A 414 15.00 37.71 9.22
CA ALA A 414 13.63 37.72 9.75
C ALA A 414 12.60 37.29 8.69
N MET A 415 12.78 37.68 7.43
CA MET A 415 11.95 37.20 6.30
C MET A 415 12.08 35.69 6.12
N THR A 416 13.32 35.18 6.12
CA THR A 416 13.60 33.74 6.01
C THR A 416 12.97 32.95 7.16
N THR A 417 13.06 33.45 8.39
CA THR A 417 12.44 32.85 9.58
C THR A 417 10.91 32.83 9.47
N LEU A 418 10.29 33.92 9.01
CA LEU A 418 8.84 33.98 8.77
C LEU A 418 8.39 33.02 7.66
N TYR A 419 9.19 32.88 6.59
CA TYR A 419 8.95 31.91 5.52
C TYR A 419 9.01 30.47 6.05
N GLN A 420 10.08 30.10 6.75
CA GLN A 420 10.25 28.77 7.36
C GLN A 420 9.11 28.45 8.35
N SER A 421 8.65 29.45 9.12
CA SER A 421 7.49 29.29 10.02
C SER A 421 6.20 28.96 9.27
N GLN A 422 6.00 29.51 8.06
CA GLN A 422 4.81 29.26 7.22
C GLN A 422 4.88 27.89 6.52
N GLU A 423 6.06 27.53 6.02
CA GLU A 423 6.36 26.20 5.48
C GLU A 423 6.11 25.11 6.53
N GLN A 424 6.68 25.26 7.73
CA GLN A 424 6.53 24.28 8.81
C GLN A 424 5.06 24.08 9.21
N TYR A 425 4.31 25.17 9.41
CA TYR A 425 2.87 25.11 9.69
C TYR A 425 2.09 24.33 8.63
N ALA A 426 2.39 24.52 7.34
CA ALA A 426 1.74 23.78 6.27
C ALA A 426 2.13 22.29 6.29
N ASN A 427 3.43 22.00 6.42
CA ASN A 427 3.95 20.63 6.55
C ASN A 427 3.29 19.87 7.71
N ASP A 428 3.09 20.52 8.86
CA ASP A 428 2.46 19.89 10.02
C ASP A 428 0.94 19.70 9.85
N GLN A 429 0.25 20.60 9.13
CA GLN A 429 -1.15 20.38 8.73
C GLN A 429 -1.32 19.13 7.87
N TYR A 430 -0.50 18.94 6.84
CA TYR A 430 -0.55 17.73 5.99
C TYR A 430 -0.12 16.49 6.79
N SER A 431 0.93 16.60 7.61
CA SER A 431 1.39 15.52 8.47
C SER A 431 0.34 15.08 9.49
N TYR A 432 -0.45 16.00 10.05
CA TYR A 432 -1.58 15.65 10.93
C TYR A 432 -2.65 14.83 10.20
N ILE A 433 -3.06 15.22 8.98
CA ILE A 433 -4.05 14.49 8.19
C ILE A 433 -3.52 13.09 7.83
N ASN A 434 -2.27 13.02 7.39
CA ASN A 434 -1.60 11.76 7.03
C ASN A 434 -1.50 10.80 8.24
N ASN A 435 -1.11 11.29 9.42
CA ASN A 435 -1.07 10.49 10.64
C ASN A 435 -2.46 10.06 11.13
N LEU A 436 -3.50 10.87 10.92
CA LEU A 436 -4.89 10.49 11.25
C LEU A 436 -5.38 9.33 10.38
N ILE A 437 -5.06 9.34 9.08
CA ILE A 437 -5.37 8.23 8.16
C ILE A 437 -4.57 6.99 8.56
N SER A 438 -3.27 7.13 8.87
CA SER A 438 -2.42 6.03 9.34
C SER A 438 -2.92 5.40 10.65
N LEU A 439 -3.42 6.19 11.60
CA LEU A 439 -4.05 5.69 12.82
C LEU A 439 -5.29 4.84 12.51
N LYS A 440 -6.17 5.33 11.63
CA LYS A 440 -7.36 4.61 11.19
C LYS A 440 -7.03 3.33 10.42
N ALA A 441 -5.99 3.35 9.58
CA ALA A 441 -5.50 2.19 8.85
C ALA A 441 -4.89 1.13 9.80
N ALA A 442 -4.01 1.54 10.72
CA ALA A 442 -3.42 0.66 11.72
C ALA A 442 -4.49 0.00 12.61
N ALA A 443 -5.54 0.76 12.98
CA ALA A 443 -6.69 0.26 13.73
C ALA A 443 -7.66 -0.62 12.91
N GLY A 444 -7.45 -0.78 11.59
CA GLY A 444 -8.39 -1.51 10.70
C GLY A 444 -9.73 -0.82 10.48
N THR A 445 -9.91 0.42 10.96
CA THR A 445 -11.18 1.17 10.90
C THR A 445 -11.30 2.11 9.70
N LEU A 446 -10.25 2.26 8.88
CA LEU A 446 -10.25 3.16 7.73
C LEU A 446 -11.36 2.78 6.72
N SER A 447 -12.26 3.72 6.48
CA SER A 447 -13.41 3.55 5.60
C SER A 447 -13.54 4.69 4.58
N ILE A 448 -14.36 4.47 3.55
CA ILE A 448 -14.77 5.52 2.60
C ILE A 448 -15.52 6.69 3.29
N SER A 449 -16.07 6.47 4.48
CA SER A 449 -16.73 7.52 5.26
C SER A 449 -15.71 8.48 5.88
N ASP A 450 -14.57 7.98 6.38
CA ASP A 450 -13.48 8.81 6.89
C ASP A 450 -12.87 9.65 5.75
N LEU A 451 -12.65 9.05 4.57
CA LEU A 451 -12.22 9.80 3.37
C LEU A 451 -13.22 10.89 2.98
N ARG A 452 -14.53 10.66 3.15
CA ARG A 452 -15.57 11.68 2.87
C ARG A 452 -15.52 12.83 3.87
N VAL A 453 -15.26 12.54 5.15
CA VAL A 453 -15.05 13.57 6.19
C VAL A 453 -13.80 14.39 5.87
N ILE A 454 -12.68 13.76 5.55
CA ILE A 454 -11.44 14.45 5.16
C ILE A 454 -11.66 15.30 3.89
N ASN A 455 -12.38 14.76 2.91
CA ASN A 455 -12.77 15.49 1.69
C ASN A 455 -13.64 16.73 1.97
N SER A 456 -14.40 16.77 3.08
CA SER A 456 -15.15 17.97 3.50
C SER A 456 -14.27 19.10 4.02
N TRP A 457 -13.01 18.81 4.37
CA TRP A 457 -12.03 19.82 4.78
C TRP A 457 -11.33 20.47 3.59
N LEU A 458 -11.56 19.99 2.37
CA LEU A 458 -11.02 20.57 1.14
C LEU A 458 -11.82 21.83 0.75
N GLY A 459 -11.10 22.86 0.34
CA GLY A 459 -11.65 24.17 -0.01
C GLY A 459 -11.69 24.42 -1.50
N LYS A 460 -10.92 25.44 -1.94
CA LYS A 460 -10.95 25.93 -3.32
C LYS A 460 -10.16 25.02 -4.26
N SER A 461 -10.60 24.93 -5.50
CA SER A 461 -9.78 24.42 -6.59
C SER A 461 -8.49 25.23 -6.73
N ILE A 462 -7.37 24.56 -6.90
CA ILE A 462 -6.09 25.13 -7.29
C ILE A 462 -5.67 24.53 -8.64
N THR A 463 -5.15 25.37 -9.53
CA THR A 463 -4.56 24.94 -10.81
C THR A 463 -3.05 24.92 -10.64
N PHE A 464 -2.40 23.88 -11.15
CA PHE A 464 -0.94 23.78 -11.15
C PHE A 464 -0.35 24.57 -12.32
N PRO A 465 0.87 25.13 -12.19
CA PRO A 465 1.61 25.62 -13.35
C PRO A 465 1.85 24.46 -14.32
N ASP A 466 1.91 24.75 -15.63
CA ASP A 466 2.14 23.72 -16.63
C ASP A 466 3.41 22.92 -16.34
N GLN A 467 3.30 21.61 -16.50
CA GLN A 467 4.42 20.66 -16.39
C GLN A 467 5.54 21.14 -17.30
N ILE A 468 6.74 21.36 -16.75
CA ILE A 468 7.85 21.96 -17.50
C ILE A 468 8.23 21.05 -18.67
N SER A 469 7.92 21.51 -19.89
CA SER A 469 8.61 21.07 -21.09
C SER A 469 10.10 21.33 -20.89
N VAL A 470 10.93 20.29 -20.93
CA VAL A 470 12.37 20.31 -20.53
C VAL A 470 13.22 21.33 -21.32
N SER A 471 12.66 21.97 -22.35
CA SER A 471 13.27 23.04 -23.15
C SER A 471 13.50 24.38 -22.43
N THR A 472 13.01 24.59 -21.20
CA THR A 472 13.12 25.89 -20.50
C THR A 472 13.75 25.81 -19.12
N VAL A 473 14.85 25.06 -18.97
CA VAL A 473 15.78 25.26 -17.85
C VAL A 473 16.54 26.56 -18.13
N PRO A 474 16.41 27.63 -17.31
CA PRO A 474 17.17 28.85 -17.52
C PRO A 474 18.65 28.53 -17.32
N THR A 475 19.46 28.70 -18.36
CA THR A 475 20.91 28.61 -18.20
C THR A 475 21.40 29.84 -17.43
N ALA A 476 22.52 29.73 -16.72
CA ALA A 476 23.07 30.81 -15.87
C ALA A 476 23.47 32.10 -16.62
N ASN A 477 23.16 32.21 -17.91
CA ASN A 477 23.39 33.37 -18.77
C ASN A 477 22.08 34.13 -19.14
N ASP A 478 20.91 33.56 -18.82
CA ASP A 478 19.62 34.27 -18.92
C ASP A 478 19.50 35.28 -17.78
N ASN A 479 20.20 36.40 -17.93
CA ASN A 479 20.14 37.53 -17.00
C ASN A 479 19.01 38.46 -17.45
N PRO A 480 17.79 38.39 -16.88
CA PRO A 480 16.70 39.26 -17.31
C PRO A 480 17.06 40.70 -16.96
N LYS A 481 17.25 41.54 -17.97
CA LYS A 481 17.22 42.99 -17.80
C LYS A 481 15.84 43.36 -17.24
N LEU A 482 15.77 43.54 -15.92
CA LEU A 482 14.56 43.94 -15.19
C LEU A 482 14.00 45.21 -15.85
N LYS A 483 12.87 45.07 -16.56
CA LYS A 483 12.09 46.22 -17.01
C LYS A 483 11.32 46.75 -15.81
N MET A 484 11.27 48.07 -15.68
CA MET A 484 10.69 48.75 -14.51
C MET A 484 9.16 48.57 -14.37
N ASP A 485 8.53 47.93 -15.36
CA ASP A 485 7.08 47.86 -15.56
C ASP A 485 6.39 46.73 -14.75
N ASP A 486 7.15 45.75 -14.25
CA ASP A 486 6.60 44.62 -13.47
C ASP A 486 6.23 44.99 -12.01
N VAL A 487 6.45 46.24 -11.60
CA VAL A 487 6.08 46.74 -10.27
C VAL A 487 4.60 47.14 -10.23
N VAL A 488 3.72 46.15 -10.08
CA VAL A 488 2.30 46.40 -9.77
C VAL A 488 2.20 47.07 -8.40
N GLN A 489 1.76 48.34 -8.38
CA GLN A 489 1.60 49.11 -7.14
C GLN A 489 0.59 48.44 -6.19
N PRO A 490 0.87 48.40 -4.87
CA PRO A 490 -0.05 47.82 -3.91
C PRO A 490 -1.32 48.68 -3.77
N LYS A 491 -2.48 48.01 -3.83
CA LYS A 491 -3.79 48.66 -3.65
C LYS A 491 -3.89 49.24 -2.22
N LYS A 492 -4.08 50.56 -2.13
CA LYS A 492 -4.16 51.35 -0.90
C LYS A 492 -5.11 50.71 0.12
N ILE A 493 -4.60 50.27 1.27
CA ILE A 493 -5.40 49.84 2.42
C ILE A 493 -5.62 51.07 3.30
N GLU A 494 -6.87 51.50 3.43
CA GLU A 494 -7.23 52.62 4.30
C GLU A 494 -7.18 52.17 5.77
N ALA A 495 -6.27 52.78 6.53
CA ALA A 495 -6.22 52.61 7.97
C ALA A 495 -7.41 53.34 8.62
N LYS A 496 -8.40 52.57 9.12
CA LYS A 496 -9.55 53.14 9.83
C LYS A 496 -9.15 53.47 11.26
N THR A 497 -8.83 54.74 11.51
CA THR A 497 -8.37 55.25 12.81
C THR A 497 -9.47 55.14 13.88
N SER A 498 -9.38 54.17 14.78
CA SER A 498 -10.22 54.14 15.99
C SER A 498 -9.69 55.17 17.00
N HIS A 499 -10.48 56.20 17.27
CA HIS A 499 -10.19 57.18 18.31
C HIS A 499 -10.08 56.50 19.68
N PHE A 500 -9.04 56.86 20.44
CA PHE A 500 -9.08 56.75 21.89
C PHE A 500 -10.01 57.85 22.41
N MET A 501 -11.00 57.48 23.22
CA MET A 501 -11.62 58.38 24.19
C MET A 501 -11.16 57.96 25.57
N THR A 502 -10.58 58.92 26.28
CA THR A 502 -10.38 58.87 27.73
C THR A 502 -11.72 59.03 28.43
N ASP A 503 -12.00 58.20 29.43
CA ASP A 503 -12.75 58.69 30.59
C ASP A 503 -12.22 58.03 31.88
N ASN A 504 -12.45 58.71 32.99
CA ASN A 504 -11.75 58.60 34.27
C ASN A 504 -12.75 58.24 35.37
N SER A 505 -12.54 57.14 36.09
CA SER A 505 -13.12 56.96 37.43
C SER A 505 -12.44 55.84 38.23
N THR A 506 -12.23 56.15 39.50
CA THR A 506 -11.99 55.32 40.70
C THR A 506 -12.51 53.85 40.66
N ASP A 507 -11.96 52.88 41.41
CA ASP A 507 -11.53 53.00 42.81
C ASP A 507 -10.62 51.82 43.30
N LYS A 508 -9.81 52.10 44.33
CA LYS A 508 -9.25 51.21 45.39
C LYS A 508 -8.49 49.88 45.12
N ASN A 509 -7.39 49.78 45.89
CA ASN A 509 -6.76 48.58 46.49
C ASN A 509 -5.98 47.62 45.56
N ALA A 510 -4.76 47.16 45.89
CA ALA A 510 -3.91 47.42 47.06
C ALA A 510 -2.40 47.38 46.71
N SER A 511 -1.60 47.97 47.60
CA SER A 511 -0.16 48.23 47.46
C SER A 511 0.76 47.03 47.76
N ALA A 512 2.07 47.23 47.51
CA ALA A 512 3.25 46.72 48.26
C ALA A 512 4.06 45.57 47.57
N ILE A 513 5.33 45.78 47.11
CA ILE A 513 6.64 45.79 47.84
C ILE A 513 7.25 44.35 47.95
N TYR A 514 8.54 44.05 47.69
CA TYR A 514 9.74 44.89 47.48
C TYR A 514 10.84 44.23 46.58
N SER A 515 11.66 45.07 45.94
CA SER A 515 13.13 44.98 45.80
C SER A 515 13.86 44.01 44.85
N VAL A 516 14.93 44.56 44.28
CA VAL A 516 16.02 43.97 43.49
C VAL A 516 17.04 43.25 44.40
N GLY A 517 17.78 42.26 43.86
CA GLY A 517 19.00 41.71 44.46
C GLY A 517 19.87 40.94 43.45
N ASN A 518 21.03 41.49 43.08
CA ASN A 518 22.07 40.80 42.31
C ASN A 518 22.81 39.77 43.19
N ASN A 519 23.14 38.59 42.65
CA ASN A 519 24.50 38.04 42.72
C ASN A 519 24.68 36.78 41.85
N MET A 520 25.84 36.68 41.19
CA MET A 520 26.34 35.43 40.61
C MET A 520 27.01 34.56 41.69
N PRO A 521 27.10 33.23 41.45
CA PRO A 521 28.43 32.61 41.48
C PRO A 521 28.69 31.69 40.26
N VAL A 522 29.95 31.23 40.13
CA VAL A 522 30.49 30.50 38.97
C VAL A 522 31.04 29.12 39.42
N VAL A 523 31.07 28.13 38.49
CA VAL A 523 31.70 26.78 38.61
C VAL A 523 30.92 25.85 39.58
N VAL A 524 30.64 24.55 39.33
CA VAL A 524 31.48 23.42 38.86
C VAL A 524 30.68 22.38 38.07
N SER A 525 31.31 21.73 37.07
CA SER A 525 30.75 20.64 36.26
C SER A 525 30.58 19.30 37.02
N PRO A 526 29.48 18.55 36.84
CA PRO A 526 29.37 17.17 37.33
C PRO A 526 30.07 16.17 36.40
N LYS A 527 30.87 15.29 37.00
CA LYS A 527 31.61 14.20 36.36
C LYS A 527 30.66 13.04 36.00
N THR A 528 30.63 12.63 34.73
CA THR A 528 29.85 11.46 34.28
C THR A 528 30.44 10.14 34.80
N PRO A 529 29.63 9.22 35.34
CA PRO A 529 30.08 7.87 35.69
C PRO A 529 30.04 6.94 34.46
N SER A 530 31.06 6.09 34.33
CA SER A 530 31.17 5.08 33.28
C SER A 530 30.09 3.99 33.39
N PRO A 531 29.64 3.39 32.27
CA PRO A 531 28.61 2.35 32.29
C PRO A 531 29.14 1.01 32.84
N PRO A 532 28.31 0.21 33.52
CA PRO A 532 28.67 -1.12 33.98
C PRO A 532 28.71 -2.15 32.83
N LEU A 533 29.64 -3.09 32.91
CA LEU A 533 29.80 -4.19 31.96
C LEU A 533 28.58 -5.13 31.97
N VAL A 534 27.97 -5.34 30.81
CA VAL A 534 26.91 -6.35 30.61
C VAL A 534 27.54 -7.74 30.67
N LYS A 535 27.19 -8.53 31.70
CA LYS A 535 27.48 -9.97 31.71
C LYS A 535 26.58 -10.66 30.67
N LEU A 536 27.19 -11.38 29.74
CA LEU A 536 26.46 -12.28 28.84
C LEU A 536 25.77 -13.39 29.66
N ALA A 537 24.51 -13.69 29.31
CA ALA A 537 23.82 -14.86 29.83
C ALA A 537 24.39 -16.15 29.22
N PRO A 538 24.47 -17.25 29.99
CA PRO A 538 24.88 -18.55 29.46
C PRO A 538 23.82 -19.13 28.50
N PRO A 539 24.21 -19.99 27.55
CA PRO A 539 23.29 -20.58 26.60
C PRO A 539 22.28 -21.53 27.26
N ILE A 540 21.06 -21.54 26.73
CA ILE A 540 19.98 -22.44 27.17
C ILE A 540 20.35 -23.89 26.84
N SER A 541 20.33 -24.75 27.84
CA SER A 541 20.55 -26.19 27.67
C SER A 541 19.40 -26.83 26.89
N THR A 542 19.68 -27.40 25.72
CA THR A 542 18.75 -28.23 24.97
C THR A 542 18.69 -29.64 25.57
N GLN A 543 17.76 -29.85 26.49
CA GLN A 543 17.49 -31.20 27.04
C GLN A 543 16.48 -31.92 26.13
N LEU A 544 16.99 -32.85 25.30
CA LEU A 544 16.17 -33.80 24.55
C LEU A 544 15.51 -34.81 25.53
N PRO A 545 14.23 -35.18 25.35
CA PRO A 545 13.67 -36.37 25.97
C PRO A 545 14.22 -37.62 25.25
N GLN A 546 14.74 -38.57 26.04
CA GLN A 546 15.00 -39.93 25.57
C GLN A 546 13.67 -40.65 25.23
N PRO A 547 13.64 -41.60 24.28
CA PRO A 547 12.45 -42.40 24.03
C PRO A 547 12.27 -43.46 25.13
N GLU A 548 11.11 -43.51 25.76
CA GLU A 548 10.70 -44.70 26.51
C GLU A 548 10.40 -45.84 25.54
N VAL A 549 10.93 -47.02 25.87
CA VAL A 549 10.68 -48.28 25.16
C VAL A 549 9.60 -49.05 25.91
N THR A 550 8.43 -49.19 25.28
CA THR A 550 7.46 -50.27 25.53
C THR A 550 6.53 -50.45 24.34
#